data_AF-A0A351NU04-F1
#
_entry.id   AF-A0A351NU04-F1
#
_cell.length_a   1.000
_cell.length_b   1.000
_cell.length_c   1.000
_cell.angle_alpha   90.00
_cell.angle_beta   90.00
_cell.angle_gamma   90.00
#
_symmetry.space_group_name_H-M   'P 1'
#
loop_
_entity.id
_entity.type
_entity.pdbx_description
1 polymer ?
#
loop_
_entity_poly.entity_id
_entity_poly.type
_entity_poly.pdbx_seq_one_letter_code
_entity_poly.pdbx_strand_id
1 'polypeptide(L)'
;PLMGDSFIPSGLYSTQPFWLSAFEDMLTIQFNHRMFAYLIVILVCSFSYKALRSKLQGPLKMAIYCFLGLLVLQVVLGISTLIFYIPVPVAAAHQACAVALLSASLFVSHTFAKQSSGSI
;
A
#
# COMPACT_ATOMS: atom_id res chain seq x y z
N PRO A 1 -11.58 12.11 -5.06
CA PRO A 1 -10.23 12.08 -4.45
C PRO A 1 -9.60 13.48 -4.41
N LEU A 2 -10.31 14.44 -3.81
CA LEU A 2 -9.81 15.80 -3.61
C LEU A 2 -9.37 15.95 -2.15
N MET A 3 -8.46 16.88 -1.90
CA MET A 3 -8.09 17.39 -0.58
C MET A 3 -8.80 18.73 -0.41
N GLY A 4 -10.04 18.70 0.07
CA GLY A 4 -10.93 19.87 0.00
C GLY A 4 -11.31 20.16 -1.45
N ASP A 5 -10.98 21.35 -1.94
CA ASP A 5 -11.38 21.84 -3.27
C ASP A 5 -10.37 21.53 -4.38
N SER A 6 -9.19 20.99 -4.05
CA SER A 6 -8.09 20.78 -5.00
C SER A 6 -7.45 19.39 -4.87
N PHE A 7 -6.87 18.88 -5.96
CA PHE A 7 -6.11 17.62 -5.94
C PHE A 7 -4.75 17.80 -5.25
N ILE A 8 -4.07 18.90 -5.54
CA ILE A 8 -2.87 19.37 -4.82
C ILE A 8 -3.32 20.56 -3.97
N PRO A 9 -3.50 20.40 -2.65
CA PRO A 9 -3.91 21.50 -1.79
C PRO A 9 -2.82 22.56 -1.71
N SER A 10 -3.22 23.83 -1.68
CA SER A 10 -2.30 24.93 -1.35
C SER A 10 -1.84 24.82 0.10
N GLY A 11 -0.57 25.13 0.38
CA GLY A 11 -0.02 25.10 1.73
C GLY A 11 0.71 23.82 2.12
N LEU A 12 0.89 22.87 1.20
CA LEU A 12 1.80 21.74 1.42
C LEU A 12 3.21 22.23 1.74
N TYR A 13 3.86 21.59 2.72
CA TYR A 13 5.24 21.92 3.12
C TYR A 13 5.46 23.37 3.62
N SER A 14 4.43 23.98 4.24
CA SER A 14 4.51 25.36 4.73
C SER A 14 5.18 25.52 6.11
N THR A 15 5.27 24.45 6.91
CA THR A 15 5.91 24.49 8.24
C THR A 15 7.42 24.68 8.10
N GLN A 16 8.05 25.45 8.97
CA GLN A 16 9.52 25.63 9.00
C GLN A 16 10.12 24.83 10.17
N PRO A 17 11.14 23.98 9.94
CA PRO A 17 11.66 23.55 8.64
C PRO A 17 10.69 22.69 7.81
N PHE A 18 10.79 22.78 6.47
CA PHE A 18 9.81 22.20 5.53
C PHE A 18 9.54 20.71 5.75
N TRP A 19 10.55 19.91 6.08
CA TRP A 19 10.42 18.45 6.24
C TRP A 19 9.51 18.06 7.41
N LEU A 20 9.36 18.91 8.43
CA LEU A 20 8.45 18.64 9.55
C LEU A 20 7.00 18.60 9.09
N SER A 21 6.64 19.32 8.02
CA SER A 21 5.29 19.23 7.45
C SER A 21 4.92 17.79 7.09
N ALA A 22 5.88 16.95 6.68
CA ALA A 22 5.62 15.55 6.38
C ALA A 22 5.21 14.70 7.60
N PHE A 23 5.44 15.19 8.82
CA PHE A 23 5.21 14.47 10.08
C PHE A 23 4.25 15.19 11.04
N GLU A 24 4.16 16.51 10.98
CA GLU A 24 3.40 17.34 11.90
C GLU A 24 2.18 18.03 11.25
N ASP A 25 2.23 18.31 9.95
CA ASP A 25 1.12 18.94 9.25
C ASP A 25 0.14 17.88 8.71
N MET A 26 -1.06 17.84 9.29
CA MET A 26 -2.09 16.84 8.96
C MET A 26 -2.43 16.83 7.46
N LEU A 27 -2.46 17.98 6.80
CA LEU A 27 -2.75 18.07 5.36
C LEU A 27 -1.65 17.39 4.54
N THR A 28 -0.39 17.72 4.80
CA THR A 28 0.77 17.15 4.12
C THR A 28 0.92 15.65 4.42
N ILE A 29 0.68 15.21 5.66
CA ILE A 29 0.69 13.79 6.04
C ILE A 29 -0.34 13.00 5.23
N GLN A 30 -1.59 13.48 5.20
CA GLN A 30 -2.67 12.81 4.47
C GLN A 30 -2.39 12.79 2.96
N PHE A 31 -1.87 13.90 2.41
CA PHE A 31 -1.53 14.01 0.99
C PHE A 31 -0.44 13.00 0.62
N ASN A 32 0.67 12.99 1.35
CA ASN A 32 1.76 12.06 1.13
C ASN A 32 1.30 10.60 1.27
N HIS A 33 0.48 10.30 2.28
CA HIS A 33 -0.08 8.97 2.46
C HIS A 33 -0.90 8.52 1.24
N ARG A 34 -1.77 9.38 0.70
CA ARG A 34 -2.55 9.07 -0.51
C ARG A 34 -1.66 8.85 -1.74
N MET A 35 -0.64 9.68 -1.93
CA MET A 35 0.30 9.53 -3.04
C MET A 35 1.08 8.22 -2.96
N PHE A 36 1.56 7.84 -1.76
CA PHE A 36 2.21 6.55 -1.56
C PHE A 36 1.24 5.38 -1.73
N ALA A 37 0.00 5.50 -1.27
CA ALA A 37 -1.01 4.46 -1.48
C ALA A 37 -1.26 4.20 -2.97
N TYR A 38 -1.40 5.24 -3.79
CA TYR A 38 -1.55 5.10 -5.25
C TYR A 38 -0.33 4.44 -5.88
N LEU A 39 0.88 4.86 -5.50
CA LEU A 39 2.11 4.25 -5.98
C LEU A 39 2.18 2.77 -5.63
N ILE A 40 1.89 2.39 -4.39
CA ILE A 40 1.90 0.99 -3.92
C ILE A 40 0.88 0.15 -4.69
N VAL A 41 -0.35 0.65 -4.90
CA VAL A 41 -1.36 -0.06 -5.68
C VAL A 41 -0.85 -0.35 -7.09
N ILE A 42 -0.28 0.65 -7.77
CA ILE A 42 0.28 0.48 -9.12
C ILE A 42 1.42 -0.53 -9.14
N LEU A 43 2.36 -0.43 -8.19
CA LEU A 43 3.51 -1.34 -8.10
C LEU A 43 3.08 -2.78 -7.83
N VAL A 44 2.17 -3.01 -6.87
CA VAL A 44 1.67 -4.33 -6.52
C VAL A 44 0.86 -4.93 -7.66
N CYS A 45 -0.03 -4.17 -8.29
CA CYS A 45 -0.79 -4.66 -9.44
C CYS A 45 0.13 -5.00 -10.62
N SER A 46 1.12 -4.15 -10.92
CA SER A 46 2.09 -4.38 -12.00
C SER A 46 2.96 -5.60 -11.72
N PHE A 47 3.45 -5.75 -10.49
CA PHE A 47 4.22 -6.91 -10.05
C PHE A 47 3.40 -8.20 -10.16
N SER A 48 2.20 -8.23 -9.58
CA SER A 48 1.32 -9.39 -9.60
C SER A 48 0.90 -9.76 -11.03
N TYR A 49 0.67 -8.79 -11.91
CA TYR A 49 0.38 -9.04 -13.32
C TYR A 49 1.56 -9.73 -14.03
N LYS A 50 2.79 -9.21 -13.85
CA LYS A 50 4.00 -9.82 -14.42
C LYS A 50 4.26 -11.21 -13.85
N ALA A 51 4.04 -11.40 -12.55
CA ALA A 51 4.14 -12.68 -11.88
C ALA A 51 3.12 -13.69 -12.44
N LEU A 52 1.85 -13.33 -12.59
CA LEU A 52 0.85 -14.24 -13.15
C LEU A 52 1.10 -14.59 -14.62
N ARG A 53 1.77 -13.71 -15.38
CA ARG A 53 2.20 -13.96 -16.76
C ARG A 53 3.35 -14.98 -16.86
N SER A 54 4.18 -15.16 -15.84
CA SER A 54 5.33 -16.08 -15.88
C SER A 54 4.98 -17.56 -15.66
N LYS A 55 3.71 -17.96 -15.90
CA LYS A 55 3.20 -19.34 -15.79
C LYS A 55 3.49 -20.00 -14.42
N LEU A 56 3.35 -19.25 -13.34
CA LEU A 56 3.48 -19.79 -11.98
C LEU A 56 2.52 -20.95 -11.74
N GLN A 57 3.01 -22.00 -11.10
CA GLN A 57 2.21 -23.17 -10.72
C GLN A 57 2.17 -23.34 -9.20
N GLY A 58 1.07 -23.92 -8.72
CA GLY A 58 0.94 -24.34 -7.32
C GLY A 58 0.87 -23.19 -6.30
N PRO A 59 1.48 -23.36 -5.11
CA PRO A 59 1.32 -22.44 -3.97
C PRO A 59 1.66 -20.97 -4.25
N LEU A 60 2.60 -20.71 -5.16
CA LEU A 60 3.04 -19.35 -5.48
C LEU A 60 1.95 -18.54 -6.19
N LYS A 61 1.15 -19.19 -7.05
CA LYS A 61 0.01 -18.54 -7.70
C LYS A 61 -1.06 -18.14 -6.68
N MET A 62 -1.33 -19.02 -5.71
CA MET A 62 -2.25 -18.72 -4.60
C MET A 62 -1.72 -17.56 -3.76
N ALA A 63 -0.43 -17.53 -3.45
CA ALA A 63 0.19 -16.44 -2.70
C ALA A 63 0.02 -15.07 -3.40
N ILE A 64 0.15 -15.01 -4.74
CA ILE A 64 -0.11 -13.78 -5.51
C ILE A 64 -1.58 -13.33 -5.41
N TYR A 65 -2.54 -14.26 -5.47
CA TYR A 65 -3.95 -13.91 -5.29
C TYR A 65 -4.25 -13.42 -3.86
N CYS A 66 -3.70 -14.08 -2.84
CA CYS A 66 -3.80 -13.61 -1.45
C CYS A 66 -3.18 -12.22 -1.30
N PHE A 67 -2.03 -11.96 -1.93
CA PHE A 67 -1.37 -10.66 -1.92
C PHE A 67 -2.24 -9.57 -2.54
N LEU A 68 -2.88 -9.84 -3.68
CA LEU A 68 -3.86 -8.93 -4.29
C LEU A 68 -5.12 -8.74 -3.42
N GLY A 69 -5.61 -9.80 -2.78
CA GLY A 69 -6.74 -9.73 -1.85
C GLY A 69 -6.44 -8.84 -0.65
N LEU A 70 -5.25 -8.98 -0.05
CA LEU A 70 -4.79 -8.11 1.03
C LEU A 70 -4.66 -6.65 0.58
N LEU A 71 -4.22 -6.39 -0.66
CA LEU A 71 -4.17 -5.03 -1.20
C LEU A 71 -5.57 -4.41 -1.27
N VAL A 72 -6.55 -5.15 -1.78
CA VAL A 72 -7.94 -4.67 -1.84
C VAL A 72 -8.48 -4.39 -0.44
N LEU A 73 -8.27 -5.33 0.49
CA LEU A 73 -8.68 -5.15 1.90
C LEU A 73 -8.02 -3.91 2.52
N GLN A 74 -6.73 -3.70 2.26
CA GLN A 74 -5.99 -2.53 2.73
C GLN A 74 -6.63 -1.23 2.25
N VAL A 75 -6.93 -1.13 0.95
CA VAL A 75 -7.55 0.07 0.37
C VAL A 75 -8.95 0.30 0.95
N VAL A 76 -9.76 -0.75 1.08
CA VAL A 76 -11.11 -0.66 1.66
C VAL A 76 -11.05 -0.17 3.12
N LEU A 77 -10.16 -0.74 3.94
CA LEU A 77 -9.97 -0.30 5.31
C LEU A 77 -9.47 1.15 5.38
N GLY A 78 -8.55 1.55 4.51
CA GLY A 78 -8.02 2.92 4.44
C GLY A 78 -9.07 3.96 4.02
N ILE A 79 -9.99 3.60 3.13
CA ILE A 79 -11.14 4.47 2.80
C ILE A 79 -12.13 4.51 3.96
N SER A 80 -12.34 3.38 4.63
CA SER A 80 -13.27 3.28 5.77
C SER A 80 -12.83 4.15 6.94
N THR A 81 -11.53 4.29 7.22
CA THR A 81 -11.05 5.21 8.27
C THR A 81 -11.42 6.66 8.00
N LEU A 82 -11.49 7.09 6.73
CA LEU A 82 -11.93 8.43 6.37
C LEU A 82 -13.45 8.60 6.54
N ILE A 83 -14.23 7.63 6.06
CA ILE A 83 -15.70 7.70 6.11
C ILE A 83 -16.21 7.70 7.56
N PHE A 84 -15.59 6.92 8.43
CA PHE A 84 -16.03 6.75 9.82
C PHE A 84 -15.32 7.68 10.82
N TYR A 85 -14.58 8.70 10.37
CA TYR A 85 -13.85 9.64 11.24
C TYR A 85 -12.84 8.96 12.18
N ILE A 86 -12.01 8.08 11.63
CA ILE A 86 -10.88 7.42 12.30
C ILE A 86 -11.30 6.61 13.53
N PRO A 87 -12.23 5.64 13.41
CA PRO A 87 -12.56 4.77 14.53
C PRO A 87 -11.36 3.86 14.81
N VAL A 88 -10.91 3.84 16.07
CA VAL A 88 -9.69 3.14 16.50
C VAL A 88 -9.64 1.67 16.03
N PRO A 89 -10.71 0.87 16.11
CA PRO A 89 -10.67 -0.52 15.64
C PRO A 89 -10.39 -0.66 14.14
N VAL A 90 -10.95 0.21 13.29
CA VAL A 90 -10.73 0.16 11.83
C VAL A 90 -9.34 0.66 11.49
N ALA A 91 -8.86 1.70 12.19
CA ALA A 91 -7.49 2.18 12.04
C ALA A 91 -6.47 1.10 12.43
N ALA A 92 -6.70 0.39 13.54
CA ALA A 92 -5.86 -0.74 13.95
C ALA A 92 -5.91 -1.89 12.94
N ALA A 93 -7.10 -2.24 12.44
CA ALA A 93 -7.25 -3.26 11.39
C ALA A 93 -6.50 -2.88 10.11
N HIS A 94 -6.55 -1.61 9.70
CA HIS A 94 -5.81 -1.09 8.55
C HIS A 94 -4.29 -1.23 8.76
N GLN A 95 -3.76 -0.95 9.96
CA GLN A 95 -2.35 -1.12 10.27
C GLN A 95 -1.94 -2.61 10.27
N ALA A 96 -2.76 -3.49 10.86
CA ALA A 96 -2.51 -4.92 10.86
C ALA A 96 -2.50 -5.51 9.44
N CYS A 97 -3.44 -5.08 8.59
CA CYS A 97 -3.49 -5.47 7.19
C CYS A 97 -2.26 -4.95 6.41
N ALA A 98 -1.72 -3.77 6.75
CA ALA A 98 -0.51 -3.25 6.12
C ALA A 98 0.71 -4.15 6.41
N VAL A 99 0.83 -4.62 7.67
CA VAL A 99 1.88 -5.56 8.06
C VAL A 99 1.72 -6.88 7.33
N ALA A 100 0.50 -7.42 7.26
CA ALA A 100 0.23 -8.67 6.52
C ALA A 100 0.57 -8.53 5.03
N LEU A 101 0.24 -7.39 4.41
CA LEU A 101 0.56 -7.09 3.02
C LEU A 101 2.08 -7.03 2.80
N LEU A 102 2.82 -6.39 3.70
CA LEU A 102 4.28 -6.34 3.66
C LEU A 102 4.91 -7.74 3.83
N SER A 103 4.42 -8.53 4.79
CA SER A 103 4.88 -9.92 4.97
C SER A 103 4.63 -10.77 3.74
N ALA A 104 3.47 -10.63 3.10
CA ALA A 104 3.16 -11.31 1.84
C ALA A 104 4.11 -10.88 0.71
N SER A 105 4.44 -9.59 0.59
CA SER A 105 5.37 -9.11 -0.44
C SER A 105 6.78 -9.69 -0.25
N LEU A 106 7.26 -9.74 1.00
CA LEU A 106 8.56 -10.33 1.34
C LEU A 106 8.56 -11.84 1.05
N PHE A 107 7.53 -12.55 1.47
CA PHE A 107 7.40 -14.00 1.23
C PHE A 107 7.41 -14.34 -0.26
N VAL A 108 6.61 -13.61 -1.05
CA VAL A 108 6.55 -13.79 -2.50
C VAL A 108 7.91 -13.49 -3.14
N SER A 109 8.53 -12.37 -2.79
CA SER A 109 9.84 -11.96 -3.33
C SER A 109 10.94 -12.97 -3.00
N HIS A 110 11.00 -13.45 -1.76
CA HIS A 110 11.94 -14.47 -1.33
C HIS A 110 11.74 -15.79 -2.08
N THR A 111 10.48 -16.20 -2.30
CA THR A 111 10.16 -17.43 -3.03
C THR A 111 10.59 -17.33 -4.50
N PHE A 112 10.39 -16.18 -5.14
CA PHE A 112 10.89 -15.91 -6.49
C PHE A 112 12.41 -15.94 -6.58
N ALA A 113 13.11 -15.29 -5.65
CA ALA A 113 14.57 -15.30 -5.62
C ALA A 113 15.11 -16.74 -5.48
N LYS A 114 14.55 -17.54 -4.58
CA LYS A 114 14.95 -18.95 -4.41
C LYS A 114 14.73 -19.80 -5.66
N GLN A 115 13.63 -19.59 -6.38
CA GLN A 115 13.39 -20.28 -7.65
C GLN A 115 14.40 -19.89 -8.74
N SER A 116 14.85 -18.64 -8.76
CA SER A 116 15.89 -18.19 -9.71
C SER A 116 17.29 -18.73 -9.40
N SER A 117 17.61 -18.98 -8.12
CA SER A 117 18.91 -19.53 -7.71
C SER A 117 19.02 -21.05 -7.82
N GLY A 118 17.90 -21.77 -7.87
CA GLY A 118 17.87 -23.23 -8.03
C GLY A 118 17.88 -23.71 -9.48
N SER A 119 17.97 -22.81 -10.46
CA SER A 119 17.98 -23.13 -11.90
C SER A 119 19.37 -22.99 -12.54
N ILE A 120 20.45 -23.10 -11.75
CA ILE A 120 21.85 -23.12 -12.21
C ILE A 120 22.41 -24.52 -12.00
#